data_AF-A0AA36GHS0-F1
#
_entry.id   AF-A0AA36GHS0-F1
#
_cell.length_a   1.000
_cell.length_b   1.000
_cell.length_c   1.000
_cell.angle_alpha   90.00
_cell.angle_beta   90.00
_cell.angle_gamma   90.00
#
_symmetry.space_group_name_H-M   'P 1'
#
loop_
_entity.id
_entity.type
_entity.pdbx_description
1 polymer ?
#
loop_
_entity_poly.entity_id
_entity_poly.type
_entity_poly.pdbx_seq_one_letter_code
_entity_poly.pdbx_strand_id
1 'polypeptide(L)'
;MIEIQKEFKCAKEKFIEIDKSARKSGRRLKKADKQDGEKGEGEKKLEKSGRVIGSKRIRRSSKKVSKVVEKHIERVEKAAKEFQERRPVLFKKKSSSEPEANQSPENPVDALPDAWRDAVLTPDCLVAIDKFVNFYTQLGVQGLRNEFAQNKAFVPAAFTYNAFTANAERNRYKDVVCSDATRISLTLQVPPETDYIHANRVKLDGADKEFITCQAPIETTINDHWRLVHQEEVSVCAALCQFNESGKAKCTQYWPMKADEFVNHGKMSVNTKKIVQENCLDVYTVEVLPEGCSNSTILKLIHMTTWPDRGVPKDVRTMLNLLRLIYFNAQGSIMIHCSAGIGRTGSVIAVDCIIERLLKGKETKLLDVFQDLRSQRASSVQTESQYVFVVQVVLEFIQIRTGDKYAAKVKKFNEEFVKANLA
;
A
#
# COMPACT_ATOMS: atom_id res chain seq x y z
N MET A 1 13.07 -4.30 -20.96
CA MET A 1 12.53 -4.03 -22.32
C MET A 1 12.97 -5.08 -23.34
N ILE A 2 14.27 -5.39 -23.47
CA ILE A 2 14.74 -6.43 -24.41
C ILE A 2 14.33 -7.85 -23.95
N GLU A 3 14.33 -8.14 -22.65
CA GLU A 3 13.82 -9.41 -22.07
C GLU A 3 12.33 -9.65 -22.41
N ILE A 4 11.47 -8.65 -22.16
CA ILE A 4 10.01 -8.76 -22.39
C ILE A 4 9.71 -8.93 -23.88
N GLN A 5 10.43 -8.22 -24.77
CA GLN A 5 10.30 -8.42 -26.21
C GLN A 5 10.77 -9.82 -26.65
N LYS A 6 11.79 -10.40 -25.99
CA LYS A 6 12.23 -11.78 -26.23
C LYS A 6 11.21 -12.80 -25.75
N GLU A 7 10.59 -12.60 -24.58
CA GLU A 7 9.54 -13.49 -24.06
C GLU A 7 8.28 -13.47 -24.91
N PHE A 8 7.84 -12.28 -25.37
CA PHE A 8 6.71 -12.15 -26.30
C PHE A 8 7.02 -12.78 -27.66
N LYS A 9 8.25 -12.67 -28.16
CA LYS A 9 8.69 -13.33 -29.39
C LYS A 9 8.71 -14.85 -29.23
N CYS A 10 9.19 -15.36 -28.08
CA CYS A 10 9.21 -16.78 -27.76
C CYS A 10 7.79 -17.36 -27.62
N ALA A 11 6.87 -16.64 -26.97
CA ALA A 11 5.47 -17.03 -26.86
C ALA A 11 4.77 -17.08 -28.23
N LYS A 12 5.06 -16.10 -29.10
CA LYS A 12 4.56 -16.05 -30.48
C LYS A 12 5.08 -17.21 -31.33
N GLU A 13 6.35 -17.58 -31.19
CA GLU A 13 6.96 -18.71 -31.89
C GLU A 13 6.39 -20.05 -31.43
N LYS A 14 6.23 -20.27 -30.11
CA LYS A 14 5.57 -21.45 -29.53
C LYS A 14 4.12 -21.60 -30.01
N PHE A 15 3.39 -20.49 -30.11
CA PHE A 15 2.00 -20.53 -30.58
C PHE A 15 1.88 -20.86 -32.08
N ILE A 16 2.80 -20.35 -32.91
CA ILE A 16 2.89 -20.70 -34.34
C ILE A 16 3.25 -22.18 -34.52
N GLU A 17 4.08 -22.72 -33.64
CA GLU A 17 4.48 -24.13 -33.67
C GLU A 17 3.31 -25.07 -33.30
N ILE A 18 2.50 -24.69 -32.31
CA ILE A 18 1.26 -25.38 -31.93
C ILE A 18 0.25 -25.37 -33.09
N ASP A 19 0.04 -24.24 -33.78
CA ASP A 19 -0.87 -24.16 -34.93
C ASP A 19 -0.34 -24.98 -36.14
N LYS A 20 0.98 -24.99 -36.38
CA LYS A 20 1.60 -25.85 -37.41
C LYS A 20 1.46 -27.34 -37.07
N SER A 21 1.59 -27.72 -35.80
CA SER A 21 1.40 -29.08 -35.31
C SER A 21 -0.06 -29.53 -35.49
N ALA A 22 -1.03 -28.69 -35.13
CA ALA A 22 -2.46 -28.94 -35.32
C ALA A 22 -2.86 -29.09 -36.81
N ARG A 23 -2.20 -28.33 -37.71
CA ARG A 23 -2.39 -28.48 -39.17
C ARG A 23 -1.74 -29.74 -39.74
N LYS A 24 -0.62 -30.20 -39.17
CA LYS A 24 0.06 -31.45 -39.56
C LYS A 24 -0.73 -32.68 -39.09
N SER A 25 -1.26 -32.68 -37.87
CA SER A 25 -2.12 -33.76 -37.36
C SER A 25 -3.43 -33.87 -38.17
N GLY A 26 -4.05 -32.73 -38.52
CA GLY A 26 -5.19 -32.68 -39.44
C GLY A 26 -4.91 -33.15 -40.89
N ARG A 27 -3.64 -33.13 -41.33
CA ARG A 27 -3.22 -33.70 -42.63
C ARG A 27 -2.84 -35.18 -42.54
N ARG A 28 -2.35 -35.67 -41.39
CA ARG A 28 -2.08 -37.11 -41.14
C ARG A 28 -3.37 -37.92 -41.08
N LEU A 29 -4.41 -37.40 -40.42
CA LEU A 29 -5.76 -38.01 -40.40
C LEU A 29 -6.35 -38.18 -41.81
N LYS A 30 -6.09 -37.24 -42.73
CA LYS A 30 -6.52 -37.33 -44.14
C LYS A 30 -5.70 -38.29 -45.02
N LYS A 31 -4.51 -38.71 -44.58
CA LYS A 31 -3.67 -39.69 -45.30
C LYS A 31 -3.93 -41.12 -44.82
N ALA A 32 -4.23 -41.32 -43.54
CA ALA A 32 -4.67 -42.61 -43.00
C ALA A 32 -5.98 -43.10 -43.65
N ASP A 33 -6.96 -42.20 -43.82
CA ASP A 33 -8.24 -42.49 -44.52
C ASP A 33 -8.09 -42.79 -46.03
N LYS A 34 -6.90 -42.61 -46.61
CA LYS A 34 -6.61 -42.91 -48.02
C LYS A 34 -5.89 -44.24 -48.23
N GLN A 35 -5.46 -44.91 -47.15
CA GLN A 35 -4.81 -46.23 -47.22
C GLN A 35 -5.73 -47.39 -46.77
N ASP A 36 -6.83 -47.13 -46.07
CA ASP A 36 -7.81 -48.17 -45.69
C ASP A 36 -9.06 -48.16 -46.58
N GLY A 37 -8.85 -48.09 -47.90
CA GLY A 37 -9.91 -47.94 -48.91
C GLY A 37 -9.96 -49.06 -49.95
N GLU A 38 -9.56 -50.28 -49.61
CA GLU A 38 -9.85 -51.48 -50.42
C GLU A 38 -10.39 -52.58 -49.50
N LYS A 39 -11.71 -52.57 -49.29
CA LYS A 39 -12.57 -53.75 -49.15
C LYS A 39 -14.02 -53.33 -48.89
N GLY A 40 -14.92 -53.92 -49.67
CA GLY A 40 -16.30 -54.17 -49.26
C GLY A 40 -17.31 -53.07 -49.57
N GLU A 41 -18.10 -53.32 -50.60
CA GLU A 41 -19.36 -52.64 -50.87
C GLU A 41 -20.36 -52.85 -49.71
N GLY A 42 -21.06 -51.78 -49.32
CA GLY A 42 -22.18 -51.84 -48.37
C GLY A 42 -22.62 -50.44 -47.92
N GLU A 43 -23.86 -50.09 -48.27
CA GLU A 43 -24.65 -48.98 -47.70
C GLU A 43 -24.17 -47.53 -47.92
N LYS A 44 -24.70 -46.90 -48.98
CA LYS A 44 -24.82 -45.44 -49.08
C LYS A 44 -26.29 -45.03 -49.05
N LYS A 45 -26.74 -44.48 -47.91
CA LYS A 45 -27.68 -43.34 -47.84
C LYS A 45 -27.97 -42.89 -46.40
N LEU A 46 -27.00 -42.27 -45.71
CA LEU A 46 -27.26 -41.29 -44.62
C LEU A 46 -25.98 -40.68 -43.99
N GLU A 47 -24.96 -40.26 -44.75
CA GLU A 47 -23.78 -39.61 -44.12
C GLU A 47 -23.14 -38.44 -44.89
N LYS A 48 -23.71 -38.02 -46.03
CA LYS A 48 -23.13 -36.92 -46.83
C LYS A 48 -23.62 -35.51 -46.48
N SER A 49 -24.63 -35.38 -45.61
CA SER A 49 -25.18 -34.07 -45.19
C SER A 49 -24.46 -33.48 -43.95
N GLY A 50 -24.03 -34.31 -42.99
CA GLY A 50 -23.41 -33.83 -41.73
C GLY A 50 -21.93 -33.43 -41.81
N ARG A 51 -21.12 -34.06 -42.68
CA ARG A 51 -19.64 -33.85 -42.71
C ARG A 51 -19.19 -32.53 -43.33
N VAL A 52 -19.97 -31.92 -44.22
CA VAL A 52 -19.65 -30.61 -44.82
C VAL A 52 -20.01 -29.44 -43.88
N ILE A 53 -20.94 -29.66 -42.95
CA ILE A 53 -21.38 -28.65 -41.98
C ILE A 53 -20.38 -28.53 -40.82
N GLY A 54 -19.87 -29.64 -40.28
CA GLY A 54 -18.88 -29.64 -39.18
C GLY A 54 -17.54 -28.99 -39.55
N SER A 55 -17.02 -29.24 -40.75
CA SER A 55 -15.75 -28.68 -41.24
C SER A 55 -15.84 -27.18 -41.59
N LYS A 56 -17.00 -26.69 -42.04
CA LYS A 56 -17.27 -25.24 -42.20
C LYS A 56 -17.47 -24.54 -40.85
N ARG A 57 -18.08 -25.20 -39.85
CA ARG A 57 -18.34 -24.65 -38.50
C ARG A 57 -17.04 -24.46 -37.70
N ILE A 58 -16.10 -25.42 -37.79
CA ILE A 58 -14.77 -25.34 -37.16
C ILE A 58 -13.88 -24.27 -37.83
N ARG A 59 -13.93 -24.13 -39.17
CA ARG A 59 -13.22 -23.04 -39.88
C ARG A 59 -13.79 -21.66 -39.56
N ARG A 60 -15.11 -21.54 -39.36
CA ARG A 60 -15.77 -20.28 -38.97
C ARG A 60 -15.47 -19.92 -37.51
N SER A 61 -15.41 -20.88 -36.58
CA SER A 61 -15.04 -20.62 -35.18
C SER A 61 -13.56 -20.23 -35.04
N SER A 62 -12.63 -20.92 -35.73
CA SER A 62 -11.20 -20.58 -35.75
C SER A 62 -10.93 -19.17 -36.31
N LYS A 63 -11.61 -18.77 -37.41
CA LYS A 63 -11.51 -17.39 -37.93
C LYS A 63 -12.11 -16.33 -36.99
N LYS A 64 -13.17 -16.67 -36.24
CA LYS A 64 -13.79 -15.77 -35.25
C LYS A 64 -12.87 -15.56 -34.04
N VAL A 65 -12.23 -16.63 -33.56
CA VAL A 65 -11.23 -16.57 -32.47
C VAL A 65 -10.01 -15.78 -32.91
N SER A 66 -9.50 -15.98 -34.13
CA SER A 66 -8.37 -15.21 -34.68
C SER A 66 -8.66 -13.70 -34.73
N LYS A 67 -9.86 -13.29 -35.17
CA LYS A 67 -10.25 -11.87 -35.21
C LYS A 67 -10.45 -11.24 -33.83
N VAL A 68 -10.90 -12.02 -32.84
CA VAL A 68 -11.04 -11.54 -31.46
C VAL A 68 -9.67 -11.32 -30.83
N VAL A 69 -8.71 -12.22 -31.08
CA VAL A 69 -7.33 -12.10 -30.61
C VAL A 69 -6.60 -10.94 -31.29
N GLU A 70 -6.72 -10.78 -32.61
CA GLU A 70 -6.16 -9.62 -33.34
C GLU A 70 -6.68 -8.28 -32.77
N LYS A 71 -7.99 -8.18 -32.52
CA LYS A 71 -8.60 -6.97 -31.95
C LYS A 71 -8.19 -6.72 -30.49
N HIS A 72 -7.82 -7.78 -29.75
CA HIS A 72 -7.29 -7.65 -28.39
C HIS A 72 -5.83 -7.17 -28.42
N ILE A 73 -5.01 -7.69 -29.35
CA ILE A 73 -3.64 -7.25 -29.58
C ILE A 73 -3.61 -5.76 -29.98
N GLU A 74 -4.46 -5.34 -30.92
CA GLU A 74 -4.56 -3.93 -31.32
C GLU A 74 -4.94 -3.00 -30.15
N ARG A 75 -5.82 -3.46 -29.24
CA ARG A 75 -6.20 -2.70 -28.04
C ARG A 75 -5.04 -2.56 -27.05
N VAL A 76 -4.27 -3.63 -26.86
CA VAL A 76 -3.10 -3.64 -25.97
C VAL A 76 -1.97 -2.78 -26.55
N GLU A 77 -1.72 -2.85 -27.86
CA GLU A 77 -0.74 -2.01 -28.54
C GLU A 77 -1.13 -0.52 -28.50
N LYS A 78 -2.43 -0.21 -28.65
CA LYS A 78 -2.94 1.16 -28.51
C LYS A 78 -2.79 1.69 -27.08
N ALA A 79 -3.13 0.89 -26.08
CA ALA A 79 -2.95 1.25 -24.66
C ALA A 79 -1.47 1.45 -24.31
N ALA A 80 -0.56 0.65 -24.87
CA ALA A 80 0.88 0.80 -24.68
C ALA A 80 1.43 2.09 -25.32
N LYS A 81 0.89 2.50 -26.48
CA LYS A 81 1.22 3.79 -27.12
C LYS A 81 0.69 4.99 -26.34
N GLU A 82 -0.57 4.95 -25.90
CA GLU A 82 -1.17 6.01 -25.07
C GLU A 82 -0.43 6.17 -23.73
N PHE A 83 0.08 5.06 -23.16
CA PHE A 83 0.94 5.08 -21.98
C PHE A 83 2.34 5.68 -22.23
N GLN A 84 2.91 5.50 -23.42
CA GLN A 84 4.17 6.13 -23.83
C GLN A 84 4.02 7.65 -24.05
N GLU A 85 2.87 8.10 -24.55
CA GLU A 85 2.62 9.51 -24.87
C GLU A 85 2.25 10.36 -23.64
N ARG A 86 1.75 9.76 -22.55
CA ARG A 86 1.38 10.45 -21.28
C ARG A 86 2.54 10.71 -20.32
N ARG A 87 3.79 10.70 -20.79
CA ARG A 87 4.96 10.91 -19.93
C ARG A 87 5.08 12.40 -19.57
N PRO A 88 4.95 12.83 -18.30
CA PRO A 88 5.36 14.17 -17.92
C PRO A 88 6.88 14.29 -18.12
N VAL A 89 7.30 15.33 -18.83
CA VAL A 89 8.70 15.70 -19.02
C VAL A 89 9.23 16.20 -17.67
N LEU A 90 9.87 15.32 -16.89
CA LEU A 90 10.61 15.75 -15.70
C LEU A 90 12.06 15.25 -15.73
N PHE A 91 12.94 16.25 -15.74
CA PHE A 91 14.38 16.29 -15.45
C PHE A 91 15.38 15.56 -16.37
N LYS A 92 16.16 16.39 -17.08
CA LYS A 92 17.47 16.06 -17.66
C LYS A 92 18.41 15.60 -16.54
N LYS A 93 19.12 14.49 -16.79
CA LYS A 93 20.24 13.97 -15.99
C LYS A 93 21.23 15.08 -15.62
N LYS A 94 21.50 15.26 -14.32
CA LYS A 94 22.83 15.67 -13.86
C LYS A 94 23.66 14.40 -13.62
N SER A 95 24.89 14.46 -14.09
CA SER A 95 25.91 13.41 -14.05
C SER A 95 26.36 13.10 -12.62
N SER A 96 26.79 11.85 -12.47
CA SER A 96 27.43 11.20 -11.33
C SER A 96 28.33 12.07 -10.44
N SER A 97 28.02 12.07 -9.14
CA SER A 97 28.94 12.17 -8.01
C SER A 97 28.38 11.31 -6.86
N GLU A 98 29.26 10.81 -6.01
CA GLU A 98 29.06 9.92 -4.85
C GLU A 98 27.89 10.29 -3.91
N PRO A 99 27.36 9.35 -3.10
CA PRO A 99 26.15 9.57 -2.31
C PRO A 99 26.41 10.60 -1.20
N GLU A 100 25.94 11.82 -1.41
CA GLU A 100 25.89 12.85 -0.37
C GLU A 100 24.91 12.44 0.74
N ALA A 101 25.32 12.71 1.98
CA ALA A 101 24.63 12.31 3.18
C ALA A 101 23.18 12.86 3.24
N ASN A 102 22.22 11.94 3.40
CA ASN A 102 21.00 11.99 4.21
C ASN A 102 20.59 13.39 4.73
N GLN A 103 20.04 14.24 3.88
CA GLN A 103 19.50 15.55 4.26
C GLN A 103 17.97 15.56 4.09
N SER A 104 17.28 16.09 5.10
CA SER A 104 15.88 16.49 4.99
C SER A 104 15.73 17.56 3.88
N PRO A 105 14.53 17.78 3.32
CA PRO A 105 14.34 18.78 2.27
C PRO A 105 14.93 20.15 2.69
N GLU A 106 15.72 20.79 1.80
CA GLU A 106 16.37 22.07 2.09
C GLU A 106 15.34 23.17 2.44
N ASN A 107 14.18 23.15 1.77
CA ASN A 107 13.05 24.02 2.09
C ASN A 107 11.98 23.24 2.90
N PRO A 108 11.65 23.67 4.13
CA PRO A 108 10.66 22.99 4.97
C PRO A 108 9.29 22.78 4.30
N VAL A 109 8.89 23.68 3.39
CA VAL A 109 7.63 23.58 2.65
C VAL A 109 7.60 22.37 1.72
N ASP A 110 8.75 21.93 1.21
CA ASP A 110 8.87 20.76 0.32
C ASP A 110 8.71 19.43 1.07
N ALA A 111 8.67 19.45 2.40
CA ALA A 111 8.34 18.28 3.20
C ALA A 111 6.82 18.01 3.26
N LEU A 112 5.97 18.91 2.75
CA LEU A 112 4.51 18.80 2.86
C LEU A 112 3.88 18.09 1.66
N PRO A 113 2.78 17.33 1.86
CA PRO A 113 1.89 16.96 0.77
C PRO A 113 1.42 18.17 -0.03
N ASP A 114 1.34 18.05 -1.36
CA ASP A 114 0.87 19.12 -2.27
C ASP A 114 -0.50 19.66 -1.82
N ALA A 115 -1.43 18.76 -1.51
CA ALA A 115 -2.76 19.10 -1.02
C ALA A 115 -2.75 19.97 0.24
N TRP A 116 -1.74 19.81 1.10
CA TRP A 116 -1.61 20.62 2.32
C TRP A 116 -0.84 21.89 2.06
N ARG A 117 0.22 21.85 1.26
CA ARG A 117 1.03 23.00 0.88
C ARG A 117 0.19 24.06 0.18
N ASP A 118 -0.63 23.62 -0.77
CA ASP A 118 -1.38 24.48 -1.68
C ASP A 118 -2.77 24.87 -1.13
N ALA A 119 -3.21 24.25 -0.02
CA ALA A 119 -4.51 24.56 0.60
C ALA A 119 -4.60 26.02 1.04
N VAL A 120 -5.62 26.75 0.60
CA VAL A 120 -5.86 28.12 1.04
C VAL A 120 -6.31 28.15 2.51
N LEU A 121 -5.62 28.90 3.35
CA LEU A 121 -6.01 29.12 4.75
C LEU A 121 -7.12 30.18 4.81
N THR A 122 -8.38 29.75 4.92
CA THR A 122 -9.53 30.64 5.11
C THR A 122 -9.51 31.28 6.51
N PRO A 123 -10.33 32.31 6.77
CA PRO A 123 -10.47 32.87 8.12
C PRO A 123 -10.81 31.82 9.19
N ASP A 124 -11.68 30.86 8.87
CA ASP A 124 -12.05 29.78 9.78
C ASP A 124 -10.86 28.83 10.06
N CYS A 125 -10.04 28.54 9.04
CA CYS A 125 -8.78 27.79 9.21
C CYS A 125 -7.85 28.51 10.18
N LEU A 126 -7.69 29.83 10.03
CA LEU A 126 -6.84 30.63 10.90
C LEU A 126 -7.36 30.66 12.34
N VAL A 127 -8.67 30.75 12.55
CA VAL A 127 -9.29 30.65 13.88
C VAL A 127 -9.04 29.29 14.52
N ALA A 128 -9.25 28.20 13.79
CA ALA A 128 -9.01 26.84 14.27
C ALA A 128 -7.53 26.63 14.64
N ILE A 129 -6.61 27.09 13.78
CA ILE A 129 -5.16 27.07 14.03
C ILE A 129 -4.79 27.89 15.26
N ASP A 130 -5.30 29.11 15.39
CA ASP A 130 -5.05 29.98 16.55
C ASP A 130 -5.48 29.30 17.85
N LYS A 131 -6.67 28.70 17.88
CA LYS A 131 -7.16 27.93 19.04
C LYS A 131 -6.26 26.72 19.34
N PHE A 132 -5.89 25.95 18.31
CA PHE A 132 -5.04 24.76 18.47
C PHE A 132 -3.67 25.13 19.06
N VAL A 133 -2.99 26.11 18.46
CA VAL A 133 -1.66 26.56 18.94
C VAL A 133 -1.76 27.07 20.36
N ASN A 134 -2.73 27.95 20.65
CA ASN A 134 -2.89 28.53 21.99
C ASN A 134 -3.15 27.45 23.04
N PHE A 135 -4.07 26.53 22.77
CA PHE A 135 -4.41 25.46 23.70
C PHE A 135 -3.20 24.58 23.99
N TYR A 136 -2.53 24.04 22.97
CA TYR A 136 -1.45 23.07 23.18
C TYR A 136 -0.15 23.68 23.68
N THR A 137 0.15 24.93 23.34
CA THR A 137 1.33 25.62 23.87
C THR A 137 1.11 26.17 25.28
N GLN A 138 -0.14 26.36 25.71
CA GLN A 138 -0.50 26.64 27.11
C GLN A 138 -0.55 25.37 27.96
N LEU A 139 -1.13 24.29 27.43
CA LEU A 139 -1.17 22.98 28.08
C LEU A 139 0.25 22.43 28.29
N GLY A 140 1.13 22.67 27.31
CA GLY A 140 2.53 22.30 27.34
C GLY A 140 2.74 20.79 27.35
N VAL A 141 4.02 20.39 27.41
CA VAL A 141 4.38 18.96 27.37
C VAL A 141 3.85 18.21 28.59
N GLN A 142 3.90 18.82 29.78
CA GLN A 142 3.43 18.15 31.00
C GLN A 142 1.92 17.94 31.00
N GLY A 143 1.13 18.90 30.49
CA GLY A 143 -0.32 18.74 30.38
C GLY A 143 -0.69 17.62 29.42
N LEU A 144 0.01 17.50 28.29
CA LEU A 144 -0.18 16.38 27.35
C LEU A 144 0.18 15.02 27.95
N ARG A 145 1.25 14.94 28.76
CA ARG A 145 1.60 13.71 29.49
C ARG A 145 0.50 13.30 30.46
N ASN A 146 -0.07 14.27 31.18
CA ASN A 146 -1.18 14.02 32.10
C ASN A 146 -2.44 13.55 31.35
N GLU A 147 -2.78 14.21 30.22
CA GLU A 147 -3.90 13.82 29.36
C GLU A 147 -3.74 12.39 28.85
N PHE A 148 -2.55 12.03 28.34
CA PHE A 148 -2.24 10.67 27.92
C PHE A 148 -2.33 9.67 29.09
N ALA A 149 -1.76 10.00 30.25
CA ALA A 149 -1.78 9.11 31.42
C ALA A 149 -3.21 8.78 31.89
N GLN A 150 -4.13 9.75 31.80
CA GLN A 150 -5.54 9.58 32.15
C GLN A 150 -6.31 8.76 31.10
N ASN A 151 -5.91 8.80 29.82
CA ASN A 151 -6.64 8.20 28.72
C ASN A 151 -5.97 6.96 28.10
N LYS A 152 -4.77 6.57 28.56
CA LYS A 152 -4.01 5.44 28.00
C LYS A 152 -4.74 4.10 28.05
N ALA A 153 -5.70 3.94 28.97
CA ALA A 153 -6.51 2.74 29.14
C ALA A 153 -7.88 2.81 28.43
N PHE A 154 -8.12 3.84 27.61
CA PHE A 154 -9.39 3.99 26.89
C PHE A 154 -9.67 2.78 26.00
N VAL A 155 -10.88 2.23 26.16
CA VAL A 155 -11.48 1.17 25.34
C VAL A 155 -12.95 1.57 25.13
N PRO A 156 -13.50 1.50 23.90
CA PRO A 156 -14.91 1.85 23.68
C PRO A 156 -15.86 0.83 24.32
N ALA A 157 -17.08 1.25 24.62
CA ALA A 157 -18.04 0.45 25.39
C ALA A 157 -18.48 -0.87 24.73
N ALA A 158 -18.51 -0.94 23.40
CA ALA A 158 -18.93 -2.12 22.63
C ALA A 158 -17.75 -2.72 21.83
N PHE A 159 -16.66 -3.05 22.53
CA PHE A 159 -15.44 -3.56 21.91
C PHE A 159 -15.35 -5.09 21.93
N THR A 160 -15.46 -5.76 20.78
CA THR A 160 -15.26 -7.21 20.64
C THR A 160 -14.05 -7.52 19.75
N TYR A 161 -13.45 -8.69 19.98
CA TYR A 161 -12.26 -9.17 19.25
C TYR A 161 -12.25 -10.70 19.19
N ASN A 162 -13.41 -11.31 18.93
CA ASN A 162 -13.59 -12.75 18.89
C ASN A 162 -12.74 -13.40 17.78
N ALA A 163 -12.64 -12.75 16.61
CA ALA A 163 -11.82 -13.26 15.51
C ALA A 163 -10.33 -13.26 15.87
N PHE A 164 -9.87 -12.25 16.61
CA PHE A 164 -8.51 -12.20 17.15
C PHE A 164 -8.22 -13.36 18.09
N THR A 165 -9.13 -13.62 19.03
CA THR A 165 -8.99 -14.72 20.00
C THR A 165 -8.96 -16.09 19.33
N ALA A 166 -9.79 -16.28 18.30
CA ALA A 166 -9.89 -17.55 17.55
C ALA A 166 -8.66 -17.84 16.65
N ASN A 167 -7.83 -16.85 16.35
CA ASN A 167 -6.69 -16.94 15.42
C ASN A 167 -5.38 -16.51 16.12
N ALA A 168 -5.17 -16.95 17.35
CA ALA A 168 -4.06 -16.50 18.21
C ALA A 168 -2.66 -16.69 17.59
N GLU A 169 -2.47 -17.73 16.79
CA GLU A 169 -1.22 -18.06 16.09
C GLU A 169 -0.88 -17.13 14.92
N ARG A 170 -1.86 -16.31 14.50
CA ARG A 170 -1.71 -15.30 13.43
C ARG A 170 -1.43 -13.90 13.97
N ASN A 171 -1.40 -13.75 15.29
CA ASN A 171 -1.16 -12.48 15.97
C ASN A 171 0.29 -12.38 16.43
N ARG A 172 0.97 -11.29 16.05
CA ARG A 172 2.36 -11.03 16.47
C ARG A 172 2.46 -10.79 17.98
N TYR A 173 1.43 -10.16 18.56
CA TYR A 173 1.35 -9.80 19.96
C TYR A 173 0.02 -10.27 20.55
N LYS A 174 0.08 -10.89 21.74
CA LYS A 174 -1.12 -11.42 22.42
C LYS A 174 -1.93 -10.33 23.10
N ASP A 175 -1.30 -9.22 23.42
CA ASP A 175 -1.84 -8.07 24.15
C ASP A 175 -2.31 -6.92 23.24
N VAL A 176 -2.14 -7.07 21.91
CA VAL A 176 -2.63 -6.11 20.92
C VAL A 176 -3.82 -6.72 20.21
N VAL A 177 -5.02 -6.33 20.64
CA VAL A 177 -6.27 -6.89 20.11
C VAL A 177 -6.66 -6.29 18.75
N CYS A 178 -7.33 -7.08 17.91
CA CYS A 178 -7.91 -6.63 16.64
C CYS A 178 -9.44 -6.48 16.80
N SER A 179 -9.97 -5.27 16.66
CA SER A 179 -11.41 -5.00 16.77
C SER A 179 -12.20 -5.76 15.70
N ASP A 180 -13.25 -6.49 16.08
CA ASP A 180 -14.11 -7.17 15.11
C ASP A 180 -14.89 -6.17 14.24
N ALA A 181 -15.30 -5.04 14.81
CA ALA A 181 -16.17 -4.06 14.15
C ALA A 181 -15.54 -3.44 12.89
N THR A 182 -14.21 -3.32 12.88
CA THR A 182 -13.45 -2.67 11.81
C THR A 182 -12.43 -3.61 11.16
N ARG A 183 -12.38 -4.90 11.54
CA ARG A 183 -11.41 -5.83 10.97
C ARG A 183 -11.65 -5.98 9.47
N ILE A 184 -10.58 -6.14 8.72
CA ILE A 184 -10.67 -6.53 7.31
C ILE A 184 -10.72 -8.05 7.23
N SER A 185 -11.68 -8.56 6.45
CA SER A 185 -11.81 -9.99 6.18
C SER A 185 -11.28 -10.29 4.78
N LEU A 186 -10.38 -11.28 4.68
CA LEU A 186 -9.87 -11.75 3.41
C LEU A 186 -10.92 -12.61 2.71
N THR A 187 -11.03 -12.42 1.40
CA THR A 187 -11.99 -13.13 0.53
C THR A 187 -11.27 -13.91 -0.57
N LEU A 188 -10.08 -13.46 -0.97
CA LEU A 188 -9.28 -14.12 -2.00
C LEU A 188 -8.85 -15.52 -1.54
N GLN A 189 -9.31 -16.58 -2.22
CA GLN A 189 -8.99 -17.98 -1.94
C GLN A 189 -9.48 -18.50 -0.57
N VAL A 190 -10.59 -17.97 -0.08
CA VAL A 190 -11.32 -18.48 1.10
C VAL A 190 -12.55 -19.24 0.64
N PRO A 191 -12.66 -20.57 0.84
CA PRO A 191 -11.66 -21.55 1.33
C PRO A 191 -10.61 -21.94 0.25
N PRO A 192 -9.48 -22.61 0.59
CA PRO A 192 -9.11 -23.20 1.90
C PRO A 192 -8.34 -22.26 2.85
N GLU A 193 -7.96 -21.06 2.41
CA GLU A 193 -7.26 -20.12 3.29
C GLU A 193 -8.22 -19.51 4.32
N THR A 194 -7.68 -18.92 5.39
CA THR A 194 -8.47 -18.17 6.39
C THR A 194 -8.96 -16.83 5.84
N ASP A 195 -10.06 -16.30 6.42
CA ASP A 195 -10.50 -14.92 6.26
C ASP A 195 -9.77 -13.96 7.21
N TYR A 196 -9.09 -14.48 8.25
CA TYR A 196 -8.50 -13.66 9.30
C TYR A 196 -7.13 -13.09 8.91
N ILE A 197 -7.02 -11.77 9.06
CA ILE A 197 -5.75 -11.05 9.14
C ILE A 197 -5.87 -9.97 10.21
N HIS A 198 -4.79 -9.71 10.94
CA HIS A 198 -4.77 -8.69 11.99
C HIS A 198 -4.66 -7.26 11.41
N ALA A 199 -5.70 -6.84 10.69
CA ALA A 199 -5.82 -5.55 10.05
C ALA A 199 -7.18 -4.90 10.32
N ASN A 200 -7.20 -3.57 10.51
CA ASN A 200 -8.40 -2.77 10.65
C ASN A 200 -8.45 -1.65 9.63
N ARG A 201 -9.65 -1.34 9.13
CA ARG A 201 -9.94 -0.12 8.39
C ARG A 201 -10.12 1.03 9.39
N VAL A 202 -9.51 2.18 9.10
CA VAL A 202 -9.54 3.36 9.96
C VAL A 202 -9.92 4.57 9.13
N LYS A 203 -11.06 5.17 9.45
CA LYS A 203 -11.58 6.39 8.84
C LYS A 203 -11.99 7.36 9.94
N LEU A 204 -11.16 8.35 10.21
CA LEU A 204 -11.43 9.35 11.25
C LEU A 204 -12.38 10.43 10.74
N ASP A 205 -13.27 10.91 11.59
CA ASP A 205 -14.20 11.98 11.19
C ASP A 205 -13.44 13.23 10.73
N GLY A 206 -13.94 13.92 9.71
CA GLY A 206 -13.31 15.13 9.17
C GLY A 206 -11.99 14.94 8.42
N ALA A 207 -11.43 13.73 8.35
CA ALA A 207 -10.34 13.38 7.44
C ALA A 207 -10.89 12.87 6.09
N ASP A 208 -10.21 13.13 4.99
CA ASP A 208 -10.55 12.70 3.62
C ASP A 208 -10.00 11.32 3.32
N LYS A 209 -8.88 10.94 3.93
CA LYS A 209 -8.27 9.62 3.72
C LYS A 209 -8.86 8.55 4.63
N GLU A 210 -8.84 7.33 4.12
CA GLU A 210 -9.08 6.10 4.87
C GLU A 210 -7.79 5.29 4.84
N PHE A 211 -7.46 4.66 5.96
CA PHE A 211 -6.24 3.89 6.12
C PHE A 211 -6.54 2.44 6.45
N ILE A 212 -5.72 1.54 5.91
CA ILE A 212 -5.62 0.16 6.35
C ILE A 212 -4.46 0.09 7.33
N THR A 213 -4.75 -0.31 8.57
CA THR A 213 -3.72 -0.50 9.60
C THR A 213 -3.57 -1.98 9.89
N CYS A 214 -2.35 -2.49 9.97
CA CYS A 214 -2.10 -3.90 10.25
C CYS A 214 -0.84 -4.10 11.09
N GLN A 215 -0.71 -5.29 11.70
CA GLN A 215 0.57 -5.68 12.30
C GLN A 215 1.61 -5.96 11.19
N ALA A 216 2.89 -5.83 11.50
CA ALA A 216 3.94 -6.34 10.63
C ALA A 216 3.78 -7.85 10.41
N PRO A 217 3.85 -8.33 9.15
CA PRO A 217 3.76 -9.75 8.84
C PRO A 217 4.72 -10.59 9.68
N ILE A 218 4.23 -11.72 10.17
CA ILE A 218 5.06 -12.81 10.71
C ILE A 218 5.20 -13.88 9.63
N GLU A 219 6.15 -14.80 9.78
CA GLU A 219 6.42 -15.90 8.83
C GLU A 219 5.14 -16.56 8.28
N THR A 220 4.20 -16.88 9.16
CA THR A 220 2.96 -17.61 8.84
C THR A 220 1.89 -16.75 8.16
N THR A 221 2.02 -15.42 8.15
CA THR A 221 0.99 -14.49 7.63
C THR A 221 1.48 -13.66 6.44
N ILE A 222 2.66 -13.95 5.87
CA ILE A 222 3.17 -13.19 4.71
C ILE A 222 2.24 -13.35 3.50
N ASN A 223 1.80 -14.57 3.21
CA ASN A 223 0.83 -14.84 2.14
C ASN A 223 -0.46 -14.03 2.34
N ASP A 224 -0.97 -13.98 3.57
CA ASP A 224 -2.20 -13.23 3.92
C ASP A 224 -2.03 -11.72 3.79
N HIS A 225 -0.86 -11.19 4.14
CA HIS A 225 -0.54 -9.78 3.92
C HIS A 225 -0.59 -9.41 2.43
N TRP A 226 -0.04 -10.26 1.55
CA TRP A 226 -0.09 -10.01 0.12
C TRP A 226 -1.48 -10.23 -0.48
N ARG A 227 -2.27 -11.17 0.06
CA ARG A 227 -3.70 -11.30 -0.25
C ARG A 227 -4.45 -10.01 0.09
N LEU A 228 -4.20 -9.42 1.27
CA LEU A 228 -4.77 -8.13 1.67
C LEU A 228 -4.39 -7.01 0.70
N VAL A 229 -3.10 -6.88 0.37
CA VAL A 229 -2.59 -5.87 -0.56
C VAL A 229 -3.27 -5.95 -1.92
N HIS A 230 -3.41 -7.16 -2.47
CA HIS A 230 -4.07 -7.36 -3.76
C HIS A 230 -5.56 -7.08 -3.69
N GLN A 231 -6.26 -7.66 -2.69
CA GLN A 231 -7.71 -7.52 -2.52
C GLN A 231 -8.13 -6.06 -2.36
N GLU A 232 -7.41 -5.31 -1.54
CA GLU A 232 -7.76 -3.92 -1.21
C GLU A 232 -7.16 -2.92 -2.19
N GLU A 233 -6.59 -3.40 -3.31
CA GLU A 233 -5.94 -2.58 -4.35
C GLU A 233 -5.00 -1.54 -3.75
N VAL A 234 -4.16 -1.98 -2.82
CA VAL A 234 -3.27 -1.10 -2.06
C VAL A 234 -2.26 -0.51 -3.01
N SER A 235 -2.24 0.82 -3.07
CA SER A 235 -1.34 1.58 -3.93
C SER A 235 -0.09 2.05 -3.19
N VAL A 236 -0.19 2.20 -1.87
CA VAL A 236 0.89 2.62 -0.98
C VAL A 236 0.87 1.79 0.29
N CYS A 237 2.03 1.27 0.69
CA CYS A 237 2.25 0.64 1.98
C CYS A 237 3.40 1.33 2.71
N ALA A 238 3.14 1.96 3.86
CA ALA A 238 4.18 2.53 4.70
C ALA A 238 4.59 1.55 5.81
N ALA A 239 5.79 1.00 5.72
CA ALA A 239 6.42 0.14 6.71
C ALA A 239 7.28 0.98 7.65
N LEU A 240 6.85 1.16 8.89
CA LEU A 240 7.43 2.12 9.83
C LEU A 240 8.41 1.50 10.82
N CYS A 241 8.92 0.28 10.59
CA CYS A 241 9.85 -0.40 11.48
C CYS A 241 10.93 -1.20 10.76
N GLN A 242 12.05 -1.41 11.42
CA GLN A 242 13.05 -2.37 10.96
C GLN A 242 12.58 -3.81 11.20
N PHE A 243 13.28 -4.78 10.62
CA PHE A 243 12.99 -6.20 10.88
C PHE A 243 13.37 -6.58 12.32
N ASN A 244 14.47 -6.03 12.82
CA ASN A 244 14.94 -6.22 14.19
C ASN A 244 15.30 -4.86 14.80
N GLU A 245 14.85 -4.62 16.04
CA GLU A 245 15.18 -3.42 16.78
C GLU A 245 15.59 -3.83 18.21
N SER A 246 16.79 -3.42 18.64
CA SER A 246 17.34 -3.76 19.97
C SER A 246 17.30 -5.26 20.30
N GLY A 247 17.60 -6.12 19.30
CA GLY A 247 17.62 -7.58 19.45
C GLY A 247 16.25 -8.25 19.41
N LYS A 248 15.15 -7.49 19.21
CA LYS A 248 13.80 -8.02 19.14
C LYS A 248 13.28 -7.97 17.71
N ALA A 249 12.71 -9.08 17.24
CA ALA A 249 12.03 -9.14 15.95
C ALA A 249 10.78 -8.24 15.96
N LYS A 250 10.71 -7.32 14.99
CA LYS A 250 9.63 -6.36 14.81
C LYS A 250 8.82 -6.59 13.54
N CYS A 251 9.46 -7.10 12.50
CA CYS A 251 8.86 -7.42 11.21
C CYS A 251 9.62 -8.58 10.57
N THR A 252 8.92 -9.50 9.90
CA THR A 252 9.58 -10.47 9.01
C THR A 252 9.74 -9.80 7.64
N GLN A 253 10.89 -10.00 6.98
CA GLN A 253 11.07 -9.51 5.62
C GLN A 253 10.07 -10.19 4.68
N TYR A 254 9.11 -9.42 4.17
CA TYR A 254 8.00 -9.94 3.37
C TYR A 254 8.06 -9.50 1.89
N TRP A 255 9.10 -8.76 1.48
CA TRP A 255 9.36 -8.34 0.10
C TRP A 255 10.85 -8.51 -0.28
N PRO A 256 11.18 -8.64 -1.58
CA PRO A 256 12.57 -8.60 -2.04
C PRO A 256 13.18 -7.21 -1.86
N MET A 257 14.36 -7.11 -1.26
CA MET A 257 15.01 -5.82 -0.98
C MET A 257 15.93 -5.33 -2.11
N LYS A 258 16.10 -6.09 -3.19
CA LYS A 258 16.86 -5.66 -4.37
C LYS A 258 15.95 -5.53 -5.59
N ALA A 259 16.32 -4.63 -6.49
CA ALA A 259 15.62 -4.44 -7.74
C ALA A 259 15.74 -5.71 -8.61
N ASP A 260 14.65 -6.02 -9.31
CA ASP A 260 14.46 -7.17 -10.19
C ASP A 260 14.51 -8.55 -9.49
N GLU A 261 14.60 -8.59 -8.16
CA GLU A 261 14.39 -9.82 -7.38
C GLU A 261 12.90 -10.10 -7.18
N PHE A 262 12.55 -11.39 -7.18
CA PHE A 262 11.20 -11.87 -6.88
C PHE A 262 11.24 -13.00 -5.86
N VAL A 263 10.14 -13.15 -5.13
CA VAL A 263 9.92 -14.23 -4.15
C VAL A 263 8.47 -14.66 -4.22
N ASN A 264 8.23 -15.96 -4.02
CA ASN A 264 6.87 -16.50 -3.90
C ASN A 264 6.56 -16.74 -2.44
N HIS A 265 5.44 -16.21 -1.97
CA HIS A 265 4.89 -16.46 -0.64
C HIS A 265 3.54 -17.14 -0.79
N GLY A 266 3.49 -18.46 -0.59
CA GLY A 266 2.30 -19.24 -0.88
C GLY A 266 1.89 -19.07 -2.35
N LYS A 267 0.71 -18.50 -2.57
CA LYS A 267 0.12 -18.28 -3.91
C LYS A 267 0.30 -16.84 -4.41
N MET A 268 1.17 -16.06 -3.77
CA MET A 268 1.44 -14.68 -4.12
C MET A 268 2.88 -14.56 -4.62
N SER A 269 3.05 -14.11 -5.87
CA SER A 269 4.37 -13.76 -6.41
C SER A 269 4.63 -12.27 -6.20
N VAL A 270 5.77 -11.94 -5.60
CA VAL A 270 6.12 -10.57 -5.18
C VAL A 270 7.45 -10.20 -5.81
N ASN A 271 7.48 -9.10 -6.56
CA ASN A 271 8.65 -8.64 -7.30
C ASN A 271 8.94 -7.18 -7.00
N THR A 272 10.18 -6.85 -6.66
CA THR A 272 10.62 -5.47 -6.50
C THR A 272 11.18 -4.94 -7.82
N LYS A 273 10.43 -4.08 -8.51
CA LYS A 273 10.81 -3.53 -9.82
C LYS A 273 11.80 -2.39 -9.76
N LYS A 274 11.73 -1.58 -8.70
CA LYS A 274 12.51 -0.36 -8.58
C LYS A 274 12.69 -0.01 -7.11
N ILE A 275 13.84 0.55 -6.79
CA ILE A 275 14.13 1.13 -5.48
C ILE A 275 14.59 2.57 -5.71
N VAL A 276 14.05 3.50 -4.95
CA VAL A 276 14.45 4.90 -4.91
C VAL A 276 14.64 5.27 -3.45
N GLN A 277 15.78 5.86 -3.12
CA GLN A 277 15.98 6.44 -1.80
C GLN A 277 15.58 7.92 -1.85
N GLU A 278 14.78 8.36 -0.89
CA GLU A 278 14.35 9.75 -0.76
C GLU A 278 14.51 10.20 0.70
N ASN A 279 15.54 11.01 0.94
CA ASN A 279 16.03 11.35 2.27
C ASN A 279 16.38 10.07 3.07
N CYS A 280 15.76 9.89 4.24
CA CYS A 280 15.94 8.71 5.08
C CYS A 280 14.88 7.61 4.85
N LEU A 281 14.17 7.63 3.71
CA LEU A 281 13.11 6.70 3.37
C LEU A 281 13.47 5.92 2.10
N ASP A 282 13.36 4.60 2.17
CA ASP A 282 13.52 3.73 1.01
C ASP A 282 12.15 3.48 0.36
N VAL A 283 12.02 3.76 -0.93
CA VAL A 283 10.77 3.64 -1.69
C VAL A 283 10.91 2.53 -2.74
N TYR A 284 10.26 1.42 -2.48
CA TYR A 284 10.21 0.25 -3.36
C TYR A 284 8.97 0.33 -4.25
N THR A 285 9.13 0.03 -5.54
CA THR A 285 8.00 -0.26 -6.45
C THR A 285 7.85 -1.77 -6.49
N VAL A 286 6.80 -2.27 -5.86
CA VAL A 286 6.56 -3.70 -5.71
C VAL A 286 5.38 -4.10 -6.60
N GLU A 287 5.52 -5.20 -7.32
CA GLU A 287 4.45 -5.85 -8.06
C GLU A 287 4.06 -7.14 -7.34
N VAL A 288 2.75 -7.33 -7.12
CA VAL A 288 2.17 -8.51 -6.50
C VAL A 288 1.23 -9.16 -7.50
N LEU A 289 1.46 -10.44 -7.79
CA LEU A 289 0.65 -11.23 -8.72
C LEU A 289 0.14 -12.49 -8.01
N PRO A 290 -1.17 -12.61 -7.75
CA PRO A 290 -1.75 -13.86 -7.27
C PRO A 290 -1.66 -14.97 -8.34
N GLU A 291 -1.47 -16.20 -7.89
CA GLU A 291 -1.46 -17.38 -8.76
C GLU A 291 -2.82 -17.51 -9.50
N GLY A 292 -2.74 -17.78 -10.80
CA GLY A 292 -3.93 -17.94 -11.65
C GLY A 292 -4.60 -16.62 -12.05
N CYS A 293 -4.15 -15.47 -11.55
CA CYS A 293 -4.61 -14.15 -11.96
C CYS A 293 -3.73 -13.59 -13.08
N SER A 294 -4.33 -12.84 -14.01
CA SER A 294 -3.60 -12.04 -15.00
C SER A 294 -3.32 -10.61 -14.53
N ASN A 295 -4.04 -10.16 -13.51
CA ASN A 295 -3.96 -8.80 -13.01
C ASN A 295 -3.01 -8.76 -11.81
N SER A 296 -1.96 -7.95 -11.92
CA SER A 296 -1.08 -7.64 -10.80
C SER A 296 -1.51 -6.36 -10.10
N THR A 297 -1.16 -6.24 -8.83
CA THR A 297 -1.23 -5.00 -8.05
C THR A 297 0.17 -4.42 -7.96
N ILE A 298 0.35 -3.17 -8.39
CA ILE A 298 1.62 -2.45 -8.26
C ILE A 298 1.44 -1.41 -7.16
N LEU A 299 2.31 -1.45 -6.16
CA LEU A 299 2.29 -0.52 -5.03
C LEU A 299 3.65 0.12 -4.78
N LYS A 300 3.61 1.22 -4.04
CA LYS A 300 4.78 1.89 -3.47
C LYS A 300 4.91 1.47 -2.01
N LEU A 301 5.94 0.70 -1.70
CA LEU A 301 6.29 0.35 -0.33
C LEU A 301 7.33 1.35 0.17
N ILE A 302 6.97 2.19 1.14
CA ILE A 302 7.82 3.19 1.76
C ILE A 302 8.33 2.61 3.08
N HIS A 303 9.63 2.37 3.20
CA HIS A 303 10.26 1.81 4.38
C HIS A 303 10.99 2.89 5.16
N MET A 304 10.52 3.15 6.39
CA MET A 304 11.16 4.07 7.34
C MET A 304 11.87 3.26 8.42
N THR A 305 13.20 3.22 8.37
CA THR A 305 14.03 2.50 9.34
C THR A 305 14.52 3.38 10.50
N THR A 306 14.36 4.70 10.38
CA THR A 306 14.89 5.69 11.34
C THR A 306 13.97 6.01 12.51
N TRP A 307 12.75 5.45 12.55
CA TRP A 307 11.85 5.62 13.70
C TRP A 307 12.20 4.61 14.81
N PRO A 308 12.63 5.04 16.02
CA PRO A 308 12.97 4.14 17.12
C PRO A 308 11.75 3.46 17.78
N ASP A 309 11.93 2.28 18.39
CA ASP A 309 10.87 1.48 19.05
C ASP A 309 10.20 2.21 20.20
N ARG A 310 11.03 2.82 21.04
CA ARG A 310 10.64 3.45 22.30
C ARG A 310 10.94 4.94 22.27
N GLY A 311 10.52 5.61 21.21
CA GLY A 311 10.76 7.04 21.02
C GLY A 311 10.09 7.56 19.76
N VAL A 312 10.60 8.67 19.26
CA VAL A 312 10.09 9.35 18.07
C VAL A 312 11.24 9.74 17.14
N PRO A 313 10.97 10.06 15.87
CA PRO A 313 12.02 10.55 14.98
C PRO A 313 12.66 11.82 15.54
N LYS A 314 13.99 11.92 15.48
CA LYS A 314 14.74 13.10 15.94
C LYS A 314 14.38 14.36 15.16
N ASP A 315 14.18 14.21 13.84
CA ASP A 315 13.70 15.29 12.98
C ASP A 315 12.19 15.12 12.74
N VAL A 316 11.42 16.07 13.30
CA VAL A 316 9.96 16.15 13.18
C VAL A 316 9.52 16.16 11.71
N ARG A 317 10.30 16.78 10.82
CA ARG A 317 9.99 16.86 9.38
C ARG A 317 10.03 15.52 8.67
N THR A 318 10.65 14.50 9.26
CA THR A 318 10.63 13.16 8.68
C THR A 318 9.21 12.60 8.62
N MET A 319 8.37 12.91 9.61
CA MET A 319 6.95 12.56 9.59
C MET A 319 6.19 13.26 8.46
N LEU A 320 6.43 14.57 8.28
CA LEU A 320 5.81 15.34 7.20
C LEU A 320 6.23 14.79 5.83
N ASN A 321 7.53 14.50 5.66
CA ASN A 321 8.06 13.91 4.44
C ASN A 321 7.48 12.52 4.14
N LEU A 322 7.29 11.69 5.17
CA LEU A 322 6.59 10.41 5.03
C LEU A 322 5.16 10.61 4.50
N LEU A 323 4.39 11.54 5.11
CA LEU A 323 3.03 11.86 4.66
C LEU A 323 3.01 12.41 3.23
N ARG A 324 3.99 13.25 2.85
CA ARG A 324 4.16 13.70 1.46
C ARG A 324 4.30 12.53 0.50
N LEU A 325 5.18 11.58 0.80
CA LEU A 325 5.38 10.40 -0.05
C LEU A 325 4.14 9.50 -0.09
N ILE A 326 3.43 9.36 1.03
CA ILE A 326 2.16 8.63 1.07
C ILE A 326 1.16 9.30 0.10
N TYR A 327 0.92 10.61 0.24
CA TYR A 327 -0.03 11.34 -0.59
C TYR A 327 0.35 11.32 -2.07
N PHE A 328 1.62 11.53 -2.38
CA PHE A 328 2.11 11.56 -3.76
C PHE A 328 1.86 10.25 -4.49
N ASN A 329 1.96 9.12 -3.79
CA ASN A 329 1.81 7.79 -4.39
C ASN A 329 0.41 7.17 -4.22
N ALA A 330 -0.47 7.77 -3.41
CA ALA A 330 -1.79 7.23 -3.08
C ALA A 330 -2.80 7.40 -4.24
N GLN A 331 -2.85 6.40 -5.11
CA GLN A 331 -3.83 6.29 -6.21
C GLN A 331 -5.00 5.33 -5.88
N GLY A 332 -4.89 4.60 -4.77
CA GLY A 332 -5.86 3.63 -4.26
C GLY A 332 -5.75 3.55 -2.73
N SER A 333 -5.98 2.38 -2.15
CA SER A 333 -5.92 2.22 -0.69
C SER A 333 -4.52 2.50 -0.13
N ILE A 334 -4.48 3.11 1.06
CA ILE A 334 -3.25 3.39 1.79
C ILE A 334 -3.16 2.42 2.96
N MET A 335 -2.10 1.62 3.01
CA MET A 335 -1.77 0.76 4.13
C MET A 335 -0.62 1.34 4.94
N ILE A 336 -0.71 1.27 6.27
CA ILE A 336 0.37 1.68 7.17
C ILE A 336 0.53 0.61 8.24
N HIS A 337 1.77 0.16 8.47
CA HIS A 337 2.08 -0.72 9.59
C HIS A 337 3.38 -0.31 10.27
N CYS A 338 3.49 -0.66 11.55
CA CYS A 338 4.75 -0.72 12.26
C CYS A 338 4.94 -2.16 12.70
N SER A 339 5.40 -2.44 13.92
CA SER A 339 5.46 -3.81 14.41
C SER A 339 4.06 -4.34 14.79
N ALA A 340 3.38 -3.68 15.72
CA ALA A 340 2.02 -4.04 16.14
C ALA A 340 0.92 -3.33 15.32
N GLY A 341 1.27 -2.32 14.54
CA GLY A 341 0.31 -1.52 13.78
C GLY A 341 -0.55 -0.59 14.63
N ILE A 342 -0.01 -0.09 15.76
CA ILE A 342 -0.76 0.77 16.70
C ILE A 342 -0.01 2.05 17.09
N GLY A 343 1.28 1.96 17.47
CA GLY A 343 2.05 3.09 17.99
C GLY A 343 2.41 4.12 16.92
N ARG A 344 3.51 3.87 16.19
CA ARG A 344 3.96 4.72 15.06
C ARG A 344 2.85 4.92 14.02
N THR A 345 2.16 3.83 13.66
CA THR A 345 1.02 3.84 12.73
C THR A 345 -0.08 4.80 13.17
N GLY A 346 -0.50 4.71 14.44
CA GLY A 346 -1.52 5.60 14.96
C GLY A 346 -1.08 7.07 15.01
N SER A 347 0.21 7.33 15.29
CA SER A 347 0.75 8.69 15.27
C SER A 347 0.70 9.31 13.88
N VAL A 348 1.02 8.57 12.82
CA VAL A 348 0.91 9.07 11.43
C VAL A 348 -0.54 9.47 11.12
N ILE A 349 -1.50 8.58 11.43
CA ILE A 349 -2.92 8.80 11.13
C ILE A 349 -3.50 9.95 11.98
N ALA A 350 -3.07 10.11 13.23
CA ALA A 350 -3.51 11.21 14.08
C ALA A 350 -3.02 12.56 13.55
N VAL A 351 -1.75 12.65 13.13
CA VAL A 351 -1.20 13.87 12.50
C VAL A 351 -1.98 14.24 11.25
N ASP A 352 -2.19 13.26 10.36
CA ASP A 352 -2.97 13.40 9.12
C ASP A 352 -4.35 14.00 9.38
N CYS A 353 -5.13 13.36 10.26
CA CYS A 353 -6.47 13.79 10.59
C CYS A 353 -6.51 15.19 11.20
N ILE A 354 -5.59 15.51 12.12
CA ILE A 354 -5.58 16.83 12.76
C ILE A 354 -5.28 17.92 11.73
N ILE A 355 -4.28 17.72 10.87
CA ILE A 355 -3.94 18.69 9.84
C ILE A 355 -5.12 18.90 8.88
N GLU A 356 -5.76 17.84 8.39
CA GLU A 356 -6.89 17.98 7.48
C GLU A 356 -8.09 18.68 8.13
N ARG A 357 -8.37 18.42 9.42
CA ARG A 357 -9.42 19.14 10.15
C ARG A 357 -9.09 20.63 10.28
N LEU A 358 -7.85 20.98 10.62
CA LEU A 358 -7.40 22.38 10.71
C LEU A 358 -7.48 23.10 9.36
N LEU A 359 -7.10 22.43 8.28
CA LEU A 359 -7.22 22.94 6.91
C LEU A 359 -8.66 23.11 6.42
N LYS A 360 -9.63 22.49 7.12
CA LYS A 360 -11.08 22.66 6.91
C LYS A 360 -11.73 23.63 7.90
N GLY A 361 -10.94 24.35 8.72
CA GLY A 361 -11.47 25.27 9.73
C GLY A 361 -12.16 24.57 10.91
N LYS A 362 -11.94 23.28 11.11
CA LYS A 362 -12.53 22.53 12.22
C LYS A 362 -11.63 22.61 13.45
N GLU A 363 -12.20 23.13 14.54
CA GLU A 363 -11.56 23.04 15.86
C GLU A 363 -11.33 21.57 16.22
N THR A 364 -10.11 21.25 16.64
CA THR A 364 -9.67 19.87 16.81
C THR A 364 -8.90 19.70 18.11
N LYS A 365 -9.28 18.71 18.91
CA LYS A 365 -8.51 18.24 20.06
C LYS A 365 -7.94 16.86 19.75
N LEU A 366 -6.66 16.68 20.08
CA LEU A 366 -5.95 15.40 20.01
C LEU A 366 -6.68 14.28 20.75
N LEU A 367 -7.27 14.58 21.92
CA LEU A 367 -7.98 13.56 22.70
C LEU A 367 -9.16 12.95 21.92
N ASP A 368 -9.93 13.77 21.20
CA ASP A 368 -11.06 13.30 20.40
C ASP A 368 -10.58 12.41 19.24
N VAL A 369 -9.52 12.85 18.55
CA VAL A 369 -8.86 12.07 17.47
C VAL A 369 -8.31 10.75 18.00
N PHE A 370 -7.71 10.78 19.19
CA PHE A 370 -7.12 9.61 19.84
C PHE A 370 -8.17 8.58 20.27
N GLN A 371 -9.30 9.03 20.84
CA GLN A 371 -10.40 8.16 21.23
C GLN A 371 -11.10 7.56 20.00
N ASP A 372 -11.37 8.36 18.96
CA ASP A 372 -11.92 7.88 17.69
C ASP A 372 -10.99 6.82 17.07
N LEU A 373 -9.69 7.12 16.96
CA LEU A 373 -8.69 6.19 16.44
C LEU A 373 -8.64 4.89 17.23
N ARG A 374 -8.68 4.94 18.57
CA ARG A 374 -8.70 3.74 19.42
C ARG A 374 -9.99 2.95 19.36
N SER A 375 -11.10 3.58 18.97
CA SER A 375 -12.35 2.87 18.74
C SER A 375 -12.28 1.96 17.50
N GLN A 376 -11.46 2.34 16.52
CA GLN A 376 -11.30 1.63 15.25
C GLN A 376 -10.06 0.72 15.22
N ARG A 377 -8.96 1.13 15.86
CA ARG A 377 -7.72 0.35 16.03
C ARG A 377 -7.24 0.47 17.46
N ALA A 378 -7.55 -0.54 18.28
CA ALA A 378 -7.27 -0.53 19.71
C ALA A 378 -5.81 -0.20 20.05
N SER A 379 -5.63 0.51 21.17
CA SER A 379 -4.31 0.88 21.70
C SER A 379 -3.44 1.75 20.78
N SER A 380 -4.02 2.34 19.72
CA SER A 380 -3.33 3.27 18.82
C SER A 380 -2.71 4.45 19.57
N VAL A 381 -1.52 4.86 19.15
CA VAL A 381 -0.62 5.78 19.88
C VAL A 381 -0.32 5.22 21.27
N GLN A 382 0.81 4.50 21.39
CA GLN A 382 1.06 3.58 22.49
C GLN A 382 1.84 4.21 23.65
N THR A 383 2.62 5.26 23.39
CA THR A 383 3.51 5.88 24.39
C THR A 383 3.21 7.36 24.57
N GLU A 384 3.60 7.90 25.73
CA GLU A 384 3.48 9.34 25.99
C GLU A 384 4.28 10.16 24.99
N SER A 385 5.50 9.72 24.62
CA SER A 385 6.33 10.40 23.62
C SER A 385 5.62 10.50 22.28
N GLN A 386 4.96 9.43 21.83
CA GLN A 386 4.20 9.42 20.59
C GLN A 386 3.00 10.39 20.65
N TYR A 387 2.30 10.44 21.78
CA TYR A 387 1.16 11.34 21.97
C TYR A 387 1.57 12.81 21.90
N VAL A 388 2.65 13.19 22.61
CA VAL A 388 3.19 14.55 22.59
C VAL A 388 3.77 14.88 21.19
N PHE A 389 4.43 13.92 20.55
CA PHE A 389 5.02 14.09 19.23
C PHE A 389 4.00 14.38 18.14
N VAL A 390 2.78 13.83 18.22
CA VAL A 390 1.70 14.20 17.29
C VAL A 390 1.46 15.71 17.32
N VAL A 391 1.36 16.32 18.51
CA VAL A 391 1.22 17.78 18.65
C VAL A 391 2.45 18.50 18.11
N GLN A 392 3.65 18.00 18.41
CA GLN A 392 4.90 18.59 17.92
C GLN A 392 4.93 18.68 16.39
N VAL A 393 4.53 17.61 15.69
CA VAL A 393 4.47 17.57 14.22
C VAL A 393 3.42 18.55 13.68
N VAL A 394 2.24 18.63 14.30
CA VAL A 394 1.20 19.57 13.88
C VAL A 394 1.65 21.02 14.07
N LEU A 395 2.34 21.34 15.17
CA LEU A 395 2.92 22.66 15.41
C LEU A 395 4.01 23.00 14.38
N GLU A 396 4.85 22.05 13.99
CA GLU A 396 5.84 22.22 12.92
C GLU A 396 5.15 22.50 11.57
N PHE A 397 4.10 21.74 11.23
CA PHE A 397 3.28 22.02 10.05
C PHE A 397 2.71 23.44 10.06
N ILE A 398 2.11 23.87 11.17
CA ILE A 398 1.54 25.21 11.32
C ILE A 398 2.63 26.28 11.15
N GLN A 399 3.80 26.10 11.75
CA GLN A 399 4.93 27.01 11.63
C GLN A 399 5.37 27.15 10.15
N ILE A 400 5.49 26.04 9.43
CA ILE A 400 5.82 26.04 7.99
C ILE A 400 4.77 26.82 7.18
N ARG A 401 3.49 26.66 7.50
CA ARG A 401 2.38 27.27 6.76
C ARG A 401 2.09 28.73 7.10
N THR A 402 2.49 29.19 8.29
CA THR A 402 2.14 30.53 8.80
C THR A 402 3.35 31.43 9.05
N GLY A 403 4.57 30.94 8.77
CA GLY A 403 5.80 31.68 9.01
C GLY A 403 5.98 32.00 10.50
N ASP A 404 6.45 33.20 10.81
CA ASP A 404 6.88 33.55 12.18
C ASP A 404 5.75 33.82 13.18
N LYS A 405 4.47 33.77 12.77
CA LYS A 405 3.31 34.10 13.61
C LYS A 405 3.33 33.37 14.97
N TYR A 406 3.77 32.12 15.00
CA TYR A 406 3.79 31.30 16.22
C TYR A 406 5.19 30.86 16.67
N ALA A 407 6.25 31.36 16.03
CA ALA A 407 7.62 30.87 16.20
C ALA A 407 8.05 30.78 17.66
N ALA A 408 7.76 31.81 18.46
CA ALA A 408 8.10 31.84 19.88
C ALA A 408 7.39 30.74 20.70
N LYS A 409 6.12 30.47 20.42
CA LYS A 409 5.33 29.45 21.12
C LYS A 409 5.77 28.04 20.73
N VAL A 410 5.98 27.81 19.44
CA VAL A 410 6.47 26.52 18.91
C VAL A 410 7.87 26.23 19.44
N LYS A 411 8.77 27.23 19.43
CA LYS A 411 10.11 27.11 20.01
C LYS A 411 10.06 26.72 21.49
N LYS A 412 9.25 27.42 22.29
CA LYS A 412 9.07 27.10 23.72
C LYS A 412 8.58 25.66 23.92
N PHE A 413 7.58 25.22 23.15
CA PHE A 413 7.07 23.85 23.22
C PHE A 413 8.16 22.82 22.87
N ASN A 414 8.95 23.08 21.84
CA ASN A 414 10.07 22.21 21.45
C ASN A 414 11.16 22.15 22.53
N GLU A 415 11.47 23.26 23.21
CA GLU A 415 12.40 23.27 24.35
C GLU A 415 11.87 22.43 25.53
N GLU A 416 10.57 22.51 25.83
CA GLU A 416 9.93 21.64 26.83
C GLU A 416 10.01 20.17 26.43
N PHE A 417 9.80 19.87 25.14
CA PHE A 417 9.86 18.50 24.61
C PHE A 417 11.24 17.87 24.80
N VAL A 418 12.30 18.62 24.46
CA VAL A 418 13.69 18.19 24.65
C VAL A 418 14.00 18.01 26.14
N LYS A 419 13.60 18.96 27.01
CA LYS A 419 13.81 18.87 28.46
C LYS A 419 13.10 17.67 29.10
N ALA A 420 11.97 17.24 28.53
CA ALA A 420 11.20 16.10 29.01
C ALA A 420 11.81 14.73 28.62
N ASN A 421 12.92 14.70 27.86
CA ASN A 421 13.58 13.48 27.37
C ASN A 421 12.61 12.55 26.60
N LEU A 422 11.75 13.12 25.76
CA LEU A 422 10.78 12.38 24.96
C LEU A 422 11.29 11.96 23.56
N ALA A 423 12.46 12.47 23.16
CA ALA A 423 13.09 12.24 21.85
C ALA A 423 13.77 10.86 21.73
#